data_AF-A0A519HAZ4-F1
#
_entry.id   AF-A0A519HAZ4-F1
#
_cell.length_a   1.000
_cell.length_b   1.000
_cell.length_c   1.000
_cell.angle_alpha   90.00
_cell.angle_beta   90.00
_cell.angle_gamma   90.00
#
_symmetry.space_group_name_H-M   'P 1'
#
loop_
_entity.id
_entity.type
_entity.pdbx_description
1 polymer ?
#
loop_
_entity_poly.entity_id
_entity_poly.type
_entity_poly.pdbx_seq_one_letter_code
_entity_poly.pdbx_strand_id
1 'polypeptide(L)' 'MTSKKTPALHRDTLAVREAVARSQYGENSEALYLTSGYVQPSAESAARRFAGDEDGFTYG' A
#
# COMPACT_ATOMS: atom_id res chain seq x y z
N MET A 1 -4.38 9.05 -2.55
CA MET A 1 -3.55 8.93 -1.31
C MET A 1 -3.94 9.95 -0.23
N THR A 2 -4.67 9.54 0.81
CA THR A 2 -4.92 10.37 1.98
C THR A 2 -3.62 10.58 2.77
N SER A 3 -3.26 11.84 3.02
CA SER A 3 -2.13 12.19 3.89
C SER A 3 -2.41 11.72 5.32
N LYS A 4 -1.94 10.52 5.68
CA LYS A 4 -2.03 10.00 7.05
C LYS A 4 -1.16 10.89 7.94
N LYS A 5 -1.79 11.66 8.83
CA LYS A 5 -1.07 12.48 9.81
C LYS A 5 -0.32 11.56 10.76
N THR A 6 1.00 11.66 10.78
CA THR A 6 1.83 10.90 11.73
C THR A 6 1.45 11.31 13.15
N PRO A 7 1.12 10.35 14.04
CA PRO A 7 0.81 10.68 15.43
C PRO A 7 2.05 11.28 16.12
N ALA A 8 1.83 12.14 17.11
CA ALA A 8 2.89 12.81 17.87
C ALA A 8 3.57 11.85 18.88
N LEU A 9 4.14 10.76 18.38
CA LEU A 9 4.89 9.77 19.13
C LEU A 9 6.39 10.04 19.03
N HIS A 10 7.17 9.42 19.93
CA HIS A 10 8.63 9.43 19.83
C HIS A 10 9.09 8.77 18.52
N ARG A 11 10.18 9.27 17.92
CA ARG A 11 10.70 8.77 16.63
C ARG A 11 11.01 7.28 16.66
N ASP A 12 11.56 6.79 17.77
CA ASP A 12 11.89 5.36 17.93
C ASP A 12 10.65 4.48 17.96
N THR A 13 9.51 5.00 18.45
CA THR A 13 8.24 4.29 18.39
C THR A 13 7.73 4.19 16.96
N LEU A 14 7.83 5.28 16.19
CA LEU A 14 7.44 5.30 14.78
C LEU A 14 8.30 4.34 13.96
N ALA A 15 9.62 4.30 14.20
CA ALA A 15 10.53 3.41 13.51
C ALA A 15 10.21 1.91 13.67
N VAL A 16 9.52 1.55 14.76
CA VAL A 16 9.15 0.15 15.07
C VAL A 16 7.71 -0.18 14.68
N ARG A 17 6.82 0.82 14.61
CA ARG A 17 5.36 0.61 14.55
C ARG A 17 4.66 1.22 13.35
N GLU A 18 5.24 2.24 12.71
CA GLU A 18 4.67 2.78 11.48
C GLU A 18 5.02 1.85 10.33
N ALA A 19 3.98 1.27 9.71
CA ALA A 19 4.10 0.27 8.66
C ALA A 19 2.89 0.37 7.73
N VAL A 20 2.95 -0.38 6.62
CA VAL A 20 1.78 -0.59 5.76
C VAL A 20 0.65 -1.31 6.51
N ALA A 21 -0.58 -1.20 6.01
CA ALA A 21 -1.70 -1.95 6.57
C ALA A 21 -1.46 -3.46 6.43
N ARG A 22 -1.81 -4.23 7.47
CA ARG A 22 -1.77 -5.69 7.43
C ARG A 22 -2.66 -6.21 6.31
N SER A 23 -2.25 -7.32 5.71
CA SER A 23 -3.07 -8.06 4.77
C SER A 23 -4.31 -8.64 5.47
N GLN A 24 -5.18 -9.27 4.68
CA GLN A 24 -6.32 -10.04 5.19
C GLN A 24 -5.93 -11.18 6.15
N TYR A 25 -4.65 -11.57 6.22
CA TYR A 25 -4.16 -12.64 7.10
C TYR A 25 -3.70 -12.17 8.47
N GLY A 26 -3.62 -10.85 8.71
CA GLY A 26 -3.40 -10.30 10.05
C GLY A 26 -2.00 -10.53 10.64
N GLU A 27 -0.98 -10.66 9.79
CA GLU A 27 0.40 -10.87 10.18
C GLU A 27 0.94 -9.80 11.15
N ASN A 28 1.89 -10.20 12.02
CA ASN A 28 2.54 -9.27 12.95
C ASN A 28 3.68 -8.47 12.29
N SER A 29 4.44 -9.12 11.42
CA SER A 29 5.55 -8.53 10.66
C SER A 29 5.06 -8.05 9.29
N GLU A 30 5.80 -7.16 8.63
CA GLU A 30 5.44 -6.71 7.28
C GLU A 30 5.53 -7.85 6.26
N ALA A 31 4.54 -7.90 5.36
CA ALA A 31 4.48 -8.87 4.29
C ALA A 31 5.48 -8.54 3.17
N LEU A 32 6.07 -9.58 2.56
CA LEU A 32 6.93 -9.44 1.38
C LEU A 32 6.12 -9.68 0.10
N TYR A 33 5.94 -8.64 -0.71
CA TYR A 33 5.26 -8.71 -2.01
C TYR A 33 6.27 -8.91 -3.14
N LEU A 34 6.74 -10.14 -3.32
CA LEU A 34 7.76 -10.50 -4.33
C LEU A 34 7.14 -10.66 -5.73
N THR A 35 6.62 -9.57 -6.28
CA THR A 35 6.03 -9.51 -7.63
C THR A 35 6.46 -8.23 -8.35
N SER A 36 6.55 -8.29 -9.68
CA SER A 36 6.82 -7.12 -10.51
C SER A 36 5.55 -6.42 -11.02
N GLY A 37 4.37 -7.05 -10.88
CA GLY A 37 3.12 -6.50 -11.39
C GLY A 37 1.88 -7.07 -10.70
N TYR A 38 0.73 -6.43 -10.96
CA TYR A 38 -0.54 -6.72 -10.28
C TYR A 38 -1.69 -6.90 -11.28
N VAL A 39 -2.56 -7.88 -11.01
CA VAL A 39 -3.75 -8.17 -11.82
C VAL A 39 -4.77 -7.04 -11.70
N GLN A 40 -5.30 -6.61 -12.83
CA GLN A 40 -6.33 -5.58 -12.90
C GLN A 40 -7.71 -6.25 -12.99
N PRO A 41 -8.72 -5.83 -12.20
CA PRO A 41 -10.05 -6.42 -12.24
C PRO A 41 -10.77 -6.30 -13.59
N SER A 42 -10.45 -5.25 -14.36
CA SER A 42 -10.97 -5.00 -15.71
C SER A 42 -9.97 -4.16 -16.52
N ALA A 43 -10.14 -4.15 -17.84
CA ALA A 43 -9.35 -3.28 -18.72
C ALA A 43 -9.61 -1.79 -18.44
N GLU A 44 -10.83 -1.41 -18.08
CA GLU A 44 -11.18 -0.04 -17.68
C GLU A 44 -10.44 0.38 -16.41
N SER A 45 -10.41 -0.48 -15.37
CA SER A 45 -9.65 -0.20 -14.15
C SER A 45 -8.16 -0.05 -14.43
N ALA A 46 -7.59 -0.86 -15.33
CA ALA A 46 -6.21 -0.71 -15.75
C ALA A 46 -5.99 0.69 -16.37
N ALA A 47 -6.83 1.09 -17.32
CA ALA A 47 -6.72 2.39 -18.00
C ALA A 47 -6.79 3.57 -17.01
N ARG A 48 -7.75 3.54 -16.06
CA ARG A 48 -7.88 4.60 -15.05
C ARG A 48 -6.69 4.70 -14.12
N ARG A 49 -6.10 3.57 -13.70
CA ARG A 49 -4.88 3.56 -12.87
C ARG A 49 -3.67 4.10 -13.63
N PHE A 50 -3.53 3.74 -14.91
CA PHE A 50 -2.50 4.32 -15.77
C PHE A 50 -2.69 5.82 -16.00
N ALA A 51 -3.94 6.31 -16.04
CA ALA A 51 -4.26 7.73 -16.14
C ALA A 51 -4.09 8.50 -14.82
N GLY A 52 -3.97 7.80 -13.69
CA GLY A 52 -3.94 8.39 -12.34
C GLY A 52 -5.32 8.75 -11.79
N ASP A 53 -6.39 8.35 -12.45
CA ASP A 53 -7.78 8.61 -12.03
C ASP A 53 -8.25 7.66 -10.91
N GLU A 54 -7.57 6.52 -10.75
CA GLU A 54 -7.84 5.52 -9.72
C GLU A 54 -6.53 5.13 -9.01
N ASP A 55 -6.53 5.12 -7.67
CA ASP A 55 -5.40 4.60 -6.88
C ASP A 55 -5.30 3.06 -7.06
N GLY A 56 -4.09 2.54 -7.18
CA GLY A 56 -3.85 1.10 -7.21
C GLY A 56 -2.44 0.73 -7.66
N PHE A 57 -2.01 -0.49 -7.34
CA PHE A 57 -0.73 -1.00 -7.82
C PHE A 57 -0.85 -1.49 -9.26
N THR A 58 0.17 -1.17 -10.06
CA THR A 58 0.28 -1.61 -11.46
C THR A 58 1.56 -2.41 -11.65
N TYR A 59 2.69 -1.79 -11.33
CA TYR A 59 4.02 -2.40 -11.28
C TYR A 59 4.67 -2.14 -9.92
N GLY A 60 5.60 -3.01 -9.54
CA GLY A 60 6.43 -2.88 -8.33
C GLY A 60 7.59 -1.93 -8.50
#